data_AF-A0A534AAG3-F1
#
_entry.id   AF-A0A534AAG3-F1
#
_cell.length_a   1.000
_cell.length_b   1.000
_cell.length_c   1.000
_cell.angle_alpha   90.00
_cell.angle_beta   90.00
_cell.angle_gamma   90.00
#
_symmetry.space_group_name_H-M   'P 1'
#
loop_
_entity.id
_entity.type
_entity.pdbx_description
1 polymer ?
#
loop_
_entity_poly.entity_id
_entity_poly.type
_entity_poly.pdbx_seq_one_letter_code
_entity_poly.pdbx_strand_id
1 'polypeptide(L)'
;MSSTGAGGGERTGGFNGLLVALLVISIIFAVVDFGLLSYKAGQDAKASALVTRAQVLSQQLSRQSNDAAGGNLDAFGTLKATRDSIADLITRLKQGDTRNGMDGYAGYDSLKGDFAALDDAWKQLSTDAGKILDSKEQIIGSGGNIDEFNRKTAVLNSRMDEVVKILTERTASTNQVMIASRQMLYADRMQRRAQSIIQGGEDSPTAAAGLQRDAQFYGQILAGLLNGAPDLNVKAMDNAAAREILTDI
;
A
#
# COMPACT_ATOMS: atom_id res chain seq x y z
N MET A 1 12.33 -39.10 22.01
CA MET A 1 11.66 -37.81 22.29
C MET A 1 11.79 -36.97 21.03
N SER A 2 10.69 -36.77 20.33
CA SER A 2 10.63 -36.06 19.05
C SER A 2 10.25 -34.61 19.33
N SER A 3 10.96 -33.63 18.79
CA SER A 3 10.42 -32.27 18.64
C SER A 3 10.70 -31.77 17.21
N THR A 4 9.65 -31.85 16.43
CA THR A 4 9.41 -31.10 15.20
C THR A 4 9.54 -29.60 15.47
N GLY A 5 10.28 -28.89 14.63
CA GLY A 5 10.28 -27.43 14.52
C GLY A 5 10.27 -27.06 13.05
N ALA A 6 9.08 -27.09 12.45
CA ALA A 6 8.85 -26.62 11.09
C ALA A 6 8.99 -25.09 11.05
N GLY A 7 10.05 -24.59 10.41
CA GLY A 7 10.18 -23.19 10.01
C GLY A 7 9.70 -23.02 8.58
N GLY A 8 8.38 -22.94 8.40
CA GLY A 8 7.77 -22.59 7.12
C GLY A 8 8.02 -21.11 6.79
N GLY A 9 8.98 -20.85 5.91
CA GLY A 9 9.06 -19.58 5.20
C GLY A 9 8.01 -19.57 4.10
N GLU A 10 6.82 -19.03 4.39
CA GLU A 10 5.81 -18.76 3.36
C GLU A 10 6.35 -17.73 2.37
N ARG A 11 6.73 -18.23 1.19
CA ARG A 11 7.07 -17.42 0.02
C ARG A 11 5.78 -16.94 -0.64
N THR A 12 5.16 -15.90 -0.09
CA THR A 12 4.01 -15.18 -0.69
C THR A 12 4.39 -14.27 -1.87
N GLY A 13 5.42 -14.64 -2.64
CA GLY A 13 5.87 -13.90 -3.83
C GLY A 13 5.78 -14.67 -5.15
N GLY A 14 5.38 -15.95 -5.15
CA GLY A 14 5.53 -16.83 -6.31
C GLY A 14 4.35 -16.89 -7.28
N PHE A 15 3.11 -16.68 -6.82
CA PHE A 15 1.94 -17.09 -7.59
C PHE A 15 1.56 -16.09 -8.71
N ASN A 16 1.61 -14.78 -8.43
CA ASN A 16 1.29 -13.76 -9.45
C ASN A 16 2.38 -13.62 -10.52
N GLY A 17 3.66 -13.78 -10.15
CA GLY A 17 4.76 -13.77 -11.11
C GLY A 17 4.70 -14.95 -12.09
N LEU A 18 4.27 -16.13 -11.61
CA LEU A 18 4.10 -17.32 -12.43
C LEU A 18 2.97 -17.18 -13.45
N LEU A 19 1.86 -16.57 -13.06
CA LEU A 19 0.72 -16.32 -13.95
C LEU A 19 1.04 -15.27 -15.02
N VAL A 20 1.74 -14.20 -14.65
CA VAL A 20 2.24 -13.21 -15.61
C VAL A 20 3.24 -13.84 -16.57
N ALA A 21 4.14 -14.69 -16.08
CA ALA A 21 5.08 -15.42 -16.93
C ALA A 21 4.36 -16.36 -17.92
N LEU A 22 3.34 -17.09 -17.47
CA LEU A 22 2.54 -17.97 -18.33
C LEU A 22 1.74 -17.20 -19.38
N LEU A 23 1.13 -16.07 -19.01
CA LEU A 23 0.42 -15.19 -19.94
C LEU A 23 1.37 -14.69 -21.04
N VAL A 24 2.54 -14.21 -20.65
CA VAL A 24 3.58 -13.73 -21.58
C VAL A 24 4.06 -14.85 -22.52
N ILE A 25 4.26 -16.07 -22.00
CA ILE A 25 4.65 -17.22 -22.81
C ILE A 25 3.55 -17.59 -23.81
N SER A 26 2.27 -17.62 -23.41
CA SER A 26 1.17 -17.96 -24.33
C SER A 26 1.02 -16.94 -25.46
N ILE A 27 1.21 -15.65 -25.15
CA ILE A 27 1.13 -14.58 -26.13
C ILE A 27 2.30 -14.66 -27.14
N ILE A 28 3.50 -15.03 -26.69
CA ILE A 28 4.65 -15.24 -27.59
C ILE A 28 4.37 -16.41 -28.53
N PHE A 29 3.86 -17.52 -28.02
CA PHE A 29 3.53 -18.68 -28.84
C PHE A 29 2.48 -18.35 -29.91
N ALA A 30 1.40 -17.65 -29.55
CA ALA A 30 0.35 -17.27 -30.50
C ALA A 30 0.84 -16.32 -31.61
N VAL A 31 1.70 -15.35 -31.29
CA VAL A 31 2.22 -14.40 -32.28
C VAL A 31 3.28 -15.01 -33.19
N VAL A 32 4.15 -15.87 -32.66
CA VAL A 32 5.21 -16.52 -33.44
C VAL A 32 4.63 -17.55 -34.41
N ASP A 33 3.68 -18.36 -33.95
CA ASP A 33 3.08 -19.43 -34.77
C ASP A 33 2.22 -18.85 -35.90
N PHE A 34 1.48 -17.77 -35.63
CA PHE A 34 0.61 -17.13 -36.61
C PHE A 34 1.34 -16.13 -37.53
N GLY A 35 2.37 -15.45 -37.02
CA GLY A 35 3.21 -14.52 -37.79
C GLY A 35 4.10 -15.19 -38.83
N LEU A 36 4.39 -16.48 -38.69
CA LEU A 36 5.06 -17.28 -39.71
C LEU A 36 4.11 -17.74 -40.84
N LEU A 37 2.80 -17.77 -40.59
CA LEU A 37 1.81 -18.32 -41.52
C LEU A 37 1.02 -17.24 -42.29
N SER A 38 0.94 -16.00 -41.77
CA SER A 38 0.16 -14.92 -42.39
C SER A 38 1.02 -13.90 -43.14
N TYR A 39 0.68 -13.72 -44.41
CA TYR A 39 1.30 -12.80 -45.36
C TYR A 39 0.57 -11.44 -45.35
N LYS A 40 1.10 -10.44 -44.63
CA LYS A 40 1.17 -9.01 -45.02
C LYS A 40 1.82 -8.18 -43.90
N ALA A 41 3.07 -7.80 -44.12
CA ALA A 41 4.01 -7.12 -43.21
C ALA A 41 3.55 -5.83 -42.49
N GLY A 42 2.32 -5.34 -42.70
CA GLY A 42 1.76 -4.14 -42.05
C GLY A 42 0.71 -4.39 -40.97
N GLN A 43 -0.03 -5.51 -41.01
CA GLN A 43 -1.00 -5.88 -39.96
C GLN A 43 -0.33 -6.62 -38.80
N ASP A 44 0.64 -7.49 -39.10
CA ASP A 44 1.39 -8.25 -38.09
C ASP A 44 2.18 -7.35 -37.14
N ALA A 45 2.71 -6.23 -37.64
CA ALA A 45 3.43 -5.25 -36.81
C ALA A 45 2.52 -4.58 -35.76
N LYS A 46 1.23 -4.36 -36.07
CA LYS A 46 0.27 -3.73 -35.15
C LYS A 46 -0.18 -4.69 -34.06
N ALA A 47 -0.52 -5.92 -34.44
CA ALA A 47 -0.88 -6.95 -33.48
C ALA A 47 0.29 -7.27 -32.53
N SER A 48 1.50 -7.42 -33.08
CA SER A 48 2.72 -7.60 -32.29
C SER A 48 2.96 -6.44 -31.32
N ALA A 49 2.75 -5.19 -31.74
CA ALA A 49 2.87 -4.04 -30.86
C ALA A 49 1.85 -4.03 -29.70
N LEU A 50 0.60 -4.45 -29.95
CA LEU A 50 -0.41 -4.58 -28.87
C LEU A 50 0.00 -5.65 -27.86
N VAL A 51 0.53 -6.76 -28.36
CA VAL A 51 1.06 -7.87 -27.56
C VAL A 51 2.25 -7.43 -26.70
N THR A 52 3.24 -6.77 -27.29
CA THR A 52 4.39 -6.25 -26.53
C THR A 52 3.94 -5.24 -25.47
N ARG A 53 2.96 -4.39 -25.80
CA ARG A 53 2.41 -3.43 -24.82
C ARG A 53 1.68 -4.15 -23.69
N ALA A 54 0.89 -5.18 -24.00
CA ALA A 54 0.22 -6.00 -22.99
C ALA A 54 1.23 -6.70 -22.08
N GLN A 55 2.36 -7.17 -22.62
CA GLN A 55 3.45 -7.77 -21.84
C GLN A 55 4.06 -6.77 -20.84
N VAL A 56 4.41 -5.57 -21.31
CA VAL A 56 4.99 -4.54 -20.43
C VAL A 56 3.99 -4.13 -19.36
N LEU A 57 2.72 -3.92 -19.73
CA LEU A 57 1.68 -3.56 -18.78
C LEU A 57 1.41 -4.68 -17.77
N SER A 58 1.46 -5.95 -18.14
CA SER A 58 1.32 -7.07 -17.19
C SER A 58 2.45 -7.10 -16.15
N GLN A 59 3.68 -6.78 -16.55
CA GLN A 59 4.79 -6.65 -15.61
C GLN A 59 4.60 -5.44 -14.68
N GLN A 60 4.16 -4.30 -15.23
CA GLN A 60 3.86 -3.11 -14.44
C GLN A 60 2.71 -3.38 -13.45
N LEU A 61 1.65 -4.07 -13.90
CA LEU A 61 0.51 -4.46 -13.06
C LEU A 61 0.99 -5.30 -11.87
N SER A 62 1.88 -6.27 -12.10
CA SER A 62 2.43 -7.08 -11.00
C SER A 62 3.21 -6.24 -9.98
N ARG A 63 3.99 -5.24 -10.42
CA ARG A 63 4.72 -4.36 -9.50
C ARG A 63 3.76 -3.45 -8.73
N GLN A 64 2.85 -2.80 -9.44
CA GLN A 64 1.84 -1.91 -8.85
C GLN A 64 0.91 -2.66 -7.89
N SER A 65 0.62 -3.93 -8.15
CA SER A 65 -0.13 -4.79 -7.22
C SER A 65 0.59 -4.97 -5.89
N ASN A 66 1.92 -5.17 -5.92
CA ASN A 66 2.71 -5.27 -4.69
C ASN A 66 2.76 -3.93 -3.95
N ASP A 67 2.93 -2.83 -4.67
CA ASP A 67 2.97 -1.48 -4.07
C ASP A 67 1.61 -1.10 -3.45
N ALA A 68 0.51 -1.38 -4.14
CA ALA A 68 -0.84 -1.15 -3.66
C ALA A 68 -1.18 -2.07 -2.47
N ALA A 69 -0.79 -3.35 -2.51
CA ALA A 69 -0.91 -4.26 -1.37
C ALA A 69 -0.08 -3.80 -0.15
N GLY A 70 1.02 -3.07 -0.40
CA GLY A 70 1.81 -2.38 0.63
C GLY A 70 1.16 -1.10 1.19
N GLY A 71 -0.02 -0.70 0.71
CA GLY A 71 -0.78 0.45 1.21
C GLY A 71 -0.50 1.78 0.50
N ASN A 72 0.19 1.79 -0.64
CA ASN A 72 0.43 3.00 -1.41
C ASN A 72 -0.86 3.44 -2.15
N LEU A 73 -1.49 4.55 -1.73
CA LEU A 73 -2.75 5.04 -2.30
C LEU A 73 -2.66 5.40 -3.79
N ASP A 74 -1.54 5.98 -4.23
CA ASP A 74 -1.30 6.33 -5.64
C ASP A 74 -1.15 5.08 -6.53
N ALA A 75 -0.61 4.00 -5.96
CA ALA A 75 -0.46 2.73 -6.66
C ALA A 75 -1.81 2.11 -7.03
N PHE A 76 -2.89 2.31 -6.25
CA PHE A 76 -4.22 1.81 -6.62
C PHE A 76 -4.77 2.47 -7.88
N GLY A 77 -4.57 3.79 -8.05
CA GLY A 77 -4.99 4.51 -9.25
C GLY A 77 -4.28 3.99 -10.49
N THR A 78 -2.96 3.83 -10.38
CA THR A 78 -2.11 3.31 -11.45
C THR A 78 -2.42 1.84 -11.76
N LEU A 79 -2.64 1.00 -10.73
CA LEU A 79 -3.03 -0.40 -10.85
C LEU A 79 -4.33 -0.55 -11.64
N LYS A 80 -5.36 0.25 -11.31
CA LYS A 80 -6.63 0.27 -12.04
C LYS A 80 -6.43 0.65 -13.51
N ALA A 81 -5.69 1.73 -13.77
CA ALA A 81 -5.45 2.21 -15.13
C ALA A 81 -4.70 1.17 -15.98
N THR A 82 -3.69 0.51 -15.40
CA THR A 82 -2.94 -0.57 -16.06
C THR A 82 -3.83 -1.78 -16.35
N ARG A 83 -4.66 -2.21 -15.39
CA ARG A 83 -5.62 -3.32 -15.58
C ARG A 83 -6.58 -3.03 -16.73
N ASP A 84 -7.19 -1.85 -16.70
CA ASP A 84 -8.18 -1.44 -17.71
C ASP A 84 -7.52 -1.29 -19.10
N SER A 85 -6.25 -0.86 -19.15
CA SER A 85 -5.47 -0.80 -20.41
C SER A 85 -5.19 -2.18 -20.99
N ILE A 86 -4.86 -3.19 -20.18
CA ILE A 86 -4.66 -4.56 -20.67
C ILE A 86 -5.97 -5.14 -21.19
N ALA A 87 -7.10 -4.90 -20.51
CA ALA A 87 -8.42 -5.31 -20.99
C ALA A 87 -8.76 -4.73 -22.37
N ASP A 88 -8.45 -3.45 -22.59
CA ASP A 88 -8.61 -2.80 -23.90
C ASP A 88 -7.74 -3.47 -24.98
N LEU A 89 -6.46 -3.75 -24.68
CA LEU A 89 -5.56 -4.41 -25.62
C LEU A 89 -6.04 -5.81 -26.02
N ILE A 90 -6.49 -6.61 -25.05
CA ILE A 90 -7.07 -7.95 -25.32
C ILE A 90 -8.32 -7.82 -26.18
N THR A 91 -9.20 -6.86 -25.87
CA THR A 91 -10.42 -6.62 -26.65
C THR A 91 -10.09 -6.24 -28.10
N ARG A 92 -9.13 -5.34 -28.30
CA ARG A 92 -8.68 -4.91 -29.62
C ARG A 92 -8.01 -6.05 -30.40
N LEU A 93 -7.25 -6.92 -29.74
CA LEU A 93 -6.67 -8.10 -30.38
C LEU A 93 -7.76 -9.06 -30.85
N LYS A 94 -8.83 -9.27 -30.06
CA LYS A 94 -9.92 -10.19 -30.40
C LYS A 94 -10.87 -9.64 -31.45
N GLN A 95 -11.32 -8.41 -31.26
CA GLN A 95 -12.41 -7.78 -32.03
C GLN A 95 -11.90 -6.88 -33.17
N GLY A 96 -10.61 -6.54 -33.15
CA GLY A 96 -10.01 -5.61 -34.08
C GLY A 96 -9.97 -4.19 -33.54
N ASP A 97 -9.26 -3.34 -34.26
CA ASP A 97 -9.11 -1.92 -33.98
C ASP A 97 -9.42 -1.12 -35.25
N THR A 98 -10.68 -0.71 -35.38
CA THR A 98 -11.18 0.04 -36.53
C THR A 98 -10.49 1.39 -36.71
N ARG A 99 -10.01 2.02 -35.63
CA ARG A 99 -9.27 3.29 -35.72
C ARG A 99 -7.91 3.12 -36.36
N ASN A 100 -7.28 1.97 -36.15
CA ASN A 100 -5.97 1.65 -36.71
C ASN A 100 -6.02 0.73 -37.93
N GLY A 101 -7.22 0.42 -38.43
CA GLY A 101 -7.43 -0.47 -39.59
C GLY A 101 -6.88 -1.88 -39.36
N MET A 102 -7.05 -2.40 -38.14
CA MET A 102 -6.65 -3.75 -37.74
C MET A 102 -7.89 -4.61 -37.61
N ASP A 103 -7.91 -5.76 -38.28
CA ASP A 103 -8.99 -6.73 -38.15
C ASP A 103 -8.84 -7.53 -36.84
N GLY A 104 -9.95 -8.08 -36.36
CA GLY A 104 -9.95 -8.92 -35.15
C GLY A 104 -9.48 -10.33 -35.44
N TYR A 105 -8.78 -10.92 -34.47
CA TYR A 105 -8.22 -12.27 -34.62
C TYR A 105 -9.10 -13.39 -34.00
N ALA A 106 -10.20 -13.06 -33.31
CA ALA A 106 -11.05 -14.06 -32.67
C ALA A 106 -11.79 -14.99 -33.65
N GLY A 107 -11.89 -14.62 -34.93
CA GLY A 107 -12.55 -15.41 -35.96
C GLY A 107 -11.69 -16.53 -36.56
N TYR A 108 -10.38 -16.58 -36.25
CA TYR A 108 -9.49 -17.61 -36.79
C TYR A 108 -9.55 -18.88 -35.94
N ASP A 109 -10.03 -19.97 -36.53
CA ASP A 109 -10.18 -21.25 -35.83
C ASP A 109 -8.86 -21.80 -35.25
N SER A 110 -7.73 -21.51 -35.89
CA SER A 110 -6.39 -21.89 -35.41
C SER A 110 -5.99 -21.19 -34.10
N LEU A 111 -6.56 -20.01 -33.82
CA LEU A 111 -6.23 -19.21 -32.63
C LEU A 111 -7.23 -19.40 -31.48
N LYS A 112 -8.27 -20.22 -31.66
CA LYS A 112 -9.28 -20.46 -30.61
C LYS A 112 -8.67 -20.95 -29.30
N GLY A 113 -7.69 -21.86 -29.36
CA GLY A 113 -7.01 -22.39 -28.18
C GLY A 113 -6.20 -21.32 -27.45
N ASP A 114 -5.46 -20.50 -28.20
CA ASP A 114 -4.64 -19.42 -27.65
C ASP A 114 -5.48 -18.33 -26.99
N PHE A 115 -6.61 -17.96 -27.60
CA PHE A 115 -7.53 -17.00 -27.01
C PHE A 115 -8.22 -17.53 -25.75
N ALA A 116 -8.51 -18.83 -25.69
CA ALA A 116 -9.04 -19.44 -24.46
C ALA A 116 -8.01 -19.39 -23.32
N ALA A 117 -6.75 -19.74 -23.60
CA ALA A 117 -5.67 -19.67 -22.62
C ALA A 117 -5.40 -18.22 -22.16
N LEU A 118 -5.45 -17.25 -23.09
CA LEU A 118 -5.33 -15.84 -22.78
C LEU A 118 -6.47 -15.34 -21.88
N ASP A 119 -7.71 -15.71 -22.20
CA ASP A 119 -8.89 -15.34 -21.40
C ASP A 119 -8.80 -15.89 -19.98
N ASP A 120 -8.40 -17.14 -19.81
CA ASP A 120 -8.24 -17.77 -18.50
C ASP A 120 -7.14 -17.08 -17.68
N ALA A 121 -5.98 -16.83 -18.29
CA ALA A 121 -4.88 -16.12 -17.64
C ALA A 121 -5.26 -14.69 -17.25
N TRP A 122 -5.93 -13.97 -18.16
CA TRP A 122 -6.41 -12.61 -17.91
C TRP A 122 -7.47 -12.56 -16.80
N LYS A 123 -8.42 -13.50 -16.80
CA LYS A 123 -9.46 -13.59 -15.79
C LYS A 123 -8.86 -13.74 -14.40
N GLN A 124 -7.86 -14.61 -14.25
CA GLN A 124 -7.18 -14.80 -12.96
C GLN A 124 -6.46 -13.51 -12.54
N LEU A 125 -5.63 -12.94 -13.42
CA LEU A 125 -4.88 -11.72 -13.13
C LEU A 125 -5.78 -10.52 -12.79
N SER A 126 -6.85 -10.32 -13.56
CA SER A 126 -7.82 -9.24 -13.33
C SER A 126 -8.60 -9.43 -12.04
N THR A 127 -8.90 -10.69 -11.65
CA THR A 127 -9.57 -11.00 -10.39
C THR A 127 -8.67 -10.65 -9.21
N ASP A 128 -7.40 -11.02 -9.27
CA ASP A 128 -6.46 -10.75 -8.18
C ASP A 128 -6.12 -9.25 -8.06
N ALA A 129 -5.97 -8.54 -9.18
CA ALA A 129 -5.89 -7.08 -9.18
C ALA A 129 -7.18 -6.43 -8.63
N GLY A 130 -8.35 -7.02 -8.93
CA GLY A 130 -9.64 -6.61 -8.38
C GLY A 130 -9.69 -6.68 -6.85
N LYS A 131 -9.29 -7.82 -6.27
CA LYS A 131 -9.22 -7.99 -4.81
C LYS A 131 -8.32 -6.94 -4.13
N ILE A 132 -7.20 -6.60 -4.76
CA ILE A 132 -6.31 -5.52 -4.26
C ILE A 132 -7.03 -4.18 -4.36
N LEU A 133 -7.68 -3.86 -5.48
CA LEU A 133 -8.45 -2.62 -5.60
C LEU A 133 -9.59 -2.52 -4.58
N ASP A 134 -10.26 -3.63 -4.27
CA ASP A 134 -11.35 -3.67 -3.28
C ASP A 134 -10.83 -3.46 -1.83
N SER A 135 -9.58 -3.82 -1.55
CA SER A 135 -8.96 -3.55 -0.24
C SER A 135 -8.68 -2.05 -0.04
N LYS A 136 -8.65 -1.25 -1.10
CA LYS A 136 -8.53 0.22 -1.02
C LYS A 136 -9.63 0.81 -0.15
N GLU A 137 -10.88 0.39 -0.32
CA GLU A 137 -12.02 0.87 0.47
C GLU A 137 -11.85 0.51 1.96
N GLN A 138 -11.24 -0.63 2.28
CA GLN A 138 -10.96 -1.02 3.67
C GLN A 138 -9.82 -0.19 4.28
N ILE A 139 -8.79 0.14 3.49
CA ILE A 139 -7.68 1.00 3.91
C ILE A 139 -8.14 2.46 4.05
N ILE A 140 -8.95 2.97 3.14
CA ILE A 140 -9.56 4.31 3.21
C ILE A 140 -10.61 4.38 4.32
N GLY A 141 -11.40 3.33 4.51
CA GLY A 141 -12.30 3.20 5.66
C GLY A 141 -11.54 3.25 6.99
N SER A 142 -10.33 2.67 7.02
CA SER A 142 -9.37 2.85 8.12
C SER A 142 -8.71 4.24 8.12
N GLY A 143 -8.68 4.96 7.00
CA GLY A 143 -8.33 6.38 6.90
C GLY A 143 -9.33 7.29 7.63
N GLY A 144 -10.57 6.84 7.86
CA GLY A 144 -11.47 7.43 8.84
C GLY A 144 -10.86 7.48 10.26
N ASN A 145 -9.94 6.55 10.57
CA ASN A 145 -9.17 6.59 11.81
C ASN A 145 -8.09 7.68 11.80
N ILE A 146 -7.70 8.27 10.66
CA ILE A 146 -6.67 9.34 10.65
C ILE A 146 -7.23 10.67 11.08
N ASP A 147 -8.45 11.01 10.64
CA ASP A 147 -9.06 12.25 11.05
C ASP A 147 -9.41 12.15 12.54
N GLU A 148 -9.84 10.97 12.97
CA GLU A 148 -10.01 10.66 14.38
C GLU A 148 -8.67 10.69 15.14
N PHE A 149 -7.60 10.14 14.58
CA PHE A 149 -6.26 10.17 15.14
C PHE A 149 -5.77 11.61 15.27
N ASN A 150 -5.86 12.41 14.21
CA ASN A 150 -5.48 13.82 14.18
C ASN A 150 -6.28 14.63 15.22
N ARG A 151 -7.59 14.40 15.31
CA ARG A 151 -8.44 15.00 16.36
C ARG A 151 -7.98 14.61 17.76
N LYS A 152 -7.75 13.31 18.01
CA LYS A 152 -7.29 12.79 19.30
C LYS A 152 -5.89 13.32 19.66
N THR A 153 -4.97 13.39 18.70
CA THR A 153 -3.63 13.95 18.91
C THR A 153 -3.65 15.47 19.13
N ALA A 154 -4.59 16.20 18.51
CA ALA A 154 -4.79 17.63 18.82
C ALA A 154 -5.29 17.84 20.25
N VAL A 155 -6.25 17.03 20.70
CA VAL A 155 -6.72 17.03 22.11
C VAL A 155 -5.56 16.70 23.05
N LEU A 156 -4.77 15.68 22.71
CA LEU A 156 -3.58 15.27 23.46
C LEU A 156 -2.56 16.41 23.61
N ASN A 157 -2.29 17.15 22.54
CA ASN A 157 -1.42 18.34 22.56
C ASN A 157 -1.97 19.43 23.47
N SER A 158 -3.28 19.73 23.40
CA SER A 158 -3.92 20.73 24.27
C SER A 158 -3.81 20.36 25.74
N ARG A 159 -4.06 19.09 26.08
CA ARG A 159 -3.94 18.57 27.45
C ARG A 159 -2.49 18.64 27.95
N MET A 160 -1.52 18.32 27.09
CA MET A 160 -0.10 18.42 27.46
C MET A 160 0.35 19.88 27.65
N ASP A 161 -0.20 20.84 26.89
CA ASP A 161 0.04 22.27 27.11
C ASP A 161 -0.47 22.74 28.48
N GLU A 162 -1.65 22.27 28.90
CA GLU A 162 -2.17 22.52 30.26
C GLU A 162 -1.21 21.97 31.34
N VAL A 163 -0.66 20.77 31.15
CA VAL A 163 0.35 20.19 32.06
C VAL A 163 1.61 21.06 32.12
N VAL A 164 2.11 21.54 30.98
CA VAL A 164 3.31 22.41 30.93
C VAL A 164 3.06 23.74 31.64
N LYS A 165 1.87 24.33 31.50
CA LYS A 165 1.49 25.56 32.22
C LYS A 165 1.51 25.36 33.73
N ILE A 166 0.89 24.28 34.21
CA ILE A 166 0.88 23.92 35.65
C ILE A 166 2.30 23.72 36.18
N LEU A 167 3.16 23.01 35.42
CA LEU A 167 4.56 22.79 35.80
C LEU A 167 5.35 24.11 35.89
N THR A 168 5.09 25.04 34.97
CA THR A 168 5.78 26.33 34.90
C THR A 168 5.35 27.27 36.02
N GLU A 169 4.04 27.38 36.29
CA GLU A 169 3.48 28.21 37.36
C GLU A 169 3.96 27.81 38.75
N ARG A 170 4.29 26.53 38.94
CA ARG A 170 4.73 25.98 40.24
C ARG A 170 6.24 25.82 40.38
N THR A 171 7.02 26.37 39.45
CA THR A 171 8.49 26.27 39.50
C THR A 171 8.98 24.82 39.51
N ALA A 172 8.27 23.92 38.81
CA ALA A 172 8.68 22.53 38.68
C ALA A 172 10.08 22.43 38.07
N SER A 173 10.77 21.31 38.32
CA SER A 173 12.13 21.14 37.81
C SER A 173 12.18 21.32 36.30
N THR A 174 13.19 22.06 35.80
CA THR A 174 13.42 22.31 34.37
C THR A 174 13.35 21.04 33.52
N ASN A 175 13.76 19.91 34.11
CA ASN A 175 13.74 18.61 33.45
C ASN A 175 12.31 18.13 33.13
N GLN A 176 11.34 18.36 34.03
CA GLN A 176 9.94 17.96 33.79
C GLN A 176 9.24 18.84 32.76
N VAL A 177 9.47 20.16 32.82
CA VAL A 177 8.99 21.09 31.80
C VAL A 177 9.54 20.69 30.42
N MET A 178 10.82 20.34 30.35
CA MET A 178 11.44 19.85 29.11
C MET A 178 10.86 18.52 28.62
N ILE A 179 10.61 17.56 29.53
CA ILE A 179 9.99 16.26 29.18
C ILE A 179 8.59 16.46 28.58
N ALA A 180 7.74 17.24 29.25
CA ALA A 180 6.38 17.53 28.79
C ALA A 180 6.40 18.32 27.46
N SER A 181 7.31 19.29 27.32
CA SER A 181 7.46 20.04 26.06
C SER A 181 7.89 19.15 24.89
N ARG A 182 8.76 18.17 25.14
CA ARG A 182 9.16 17.19 24.10
C ARG A 182 8.01 16.28 23.69
N GLN A 183 7.04 15.99 24.57
CA GLN A 183 5.88 15.17 24.21
C GLN A 183 5.05 15.80 23.08
N MET A 184 4.90 17.12 23.07
CA MET A 184 4.22 17.83 21.98
C MET A 184 4.92 17.61 20.62
N LEU A 185 6.26 17.58 20.61
CA LEU A 185 7.01 17.29 19.38
C LEU A 185 6.78 15.85 18.88
N TYR A 186 6.63 14.87 19.78
CA TYR A 186 6.29 13.50 19.39
C TYR A 186 4.88 13.43 18.80
N ALA A 187 3.90 14.09 19.41
CA ALA A 187 2.54 14.20 18.89
C ALA A 187 2.52 14.79 17.47
N ASP A 188 3.22 15.90 17.23
CA ASP A 188 3.30 16.52 15.91
C ASP A 188 4.01 15.62 14.88
N ARG A 189 5.05 14.90 15.31
CA ARG A 189 5.72 13.90 14.45
C ARG A 189 4.80 12.74 14.10
N MET A 190 4.02 12.26 15.07
CA MET A 190 3.05 11.20 14.84
C MET A 190 2.00 11.63 13.81
N GLN A 191 1.45 12.85 13.92
CA GLN A 191 0.53 13.41 12.92
C GLN A 191 1.16 13.48 11.52
N ARG A 192 2.38 13.99 11.40
CA ARG A 192 3.08 14.04 10.10
C ARG A 192 3.31 12.66 9.50
N ARG A 193 3.72 11.67 10.30
CA ARG A 193 3.92 10.29 9.84
C ARG A 193 2.62 9.62 9.44
N ALA A 194 1.55 9.82 10.21
CA ALA A 194 0.19 9.39 9.87
C ALA A 194 -0.23 9.92 8.50
N GLN A 195 0.03 11.21 8.24
CA GLN A 195 -0.25 11.81 6.94
C GLN A 195 0.60 11.20 5.81
N SER A 196 1.89 10.94 6.04
CA SER A 196 2.77 10.28 5.06
C SER A 196 2.33 8.85 4.73
N ILE A 197 1.83 8.08 5.71
CA ILE A 197 1.32 6.72 5.50
C ILE A 197 0.15 6.76 4.51
N ILE A 198 -0.74 7.75 4.65
CA ILE A 198 -1.88 7.93 3.75
C ILE A 198 -1.47 8.45 2.39
N GLN A 199 -0.54 9.40 2.33
CA GLN A 199 0.01 9.86 1.04
C GLN A 199 0.66 8.70 0.29
N GLY A 200 1.17 7.68 0.99
CA GLY A 200 1.77 6.50 0.36
C GLY A 200 3.19 6.79 -0.12
N GLY A 201 3.63 6.05 -1.14
CA GLY A 201 4.98 6.14 -1.70
C GLY A 201 6.04 5.30 -0.99
N GLU A 202 7.29 5.41 -1.46
CA GLU A 202 8.44 4.62 -1.02
C GLU A 202 8.76 4.80 0.48
N ASP A 203 8.41 5.96 1.04
CA ASP A 203 8.64 6.29 2.45
C ASP A 203 7.55 5.78 3.40
N SER A 204 6.41 5.28 2.90
CA SER A 204 5.26 4.88 3.72
C SER A 204 5.61 3.79 4.75
N PRO A 205 6.35 2.70 4.42
CA PRO A 205 6.76 1.70 5.40
C PRO A 205 7.65 2.28 6.52
N THR A 206 8.54 3.20 6.16
CA THR A 206 9.41 3.90 7.12
C THR A 206 8.61 4.84 8.03
N ALA A 207 7.61 5.51 7.47
CA ALA A 207 6.69 6.36 8.23
C ALA A 207 5.87 5.53 9.24
N ALA A 208 5.38 4.35 8.85
CA ALA A 208 4.65 3.43 9.73
C ALA A 208 5.51 2.94 10.90
N ALA A 209 6.73 2.46 10.64
CA ALA A 209 7.66 2.03 11.68
C ALA A 209 8.04 3.19 12.63
N GLY A 210 8.20 4.39 12.10
CA GLY A 210 8.45 5.59 12.89
C GLY A 210 7.27 6.00 13.77
N LEU A 211 6.04 5.89 13.26
CA LEU A 211 4.82 6.20 14.01
C LEU A 211 4.67 5.28 15.21
N GLN A 212 4.88 3.96 15.01
CA GLN A 212 4.83 2.99 16.10
C GLN A 212 5.84 3.31 17.21
N ARG A 213 7.07 3.68 16.84
CA ARG A 213 8.12 4.05 17.81
C ARG A 213 7.78 5.33 18.57
N ASP A 214 7.30 6.35 17.85
CA ASP A 214 6.93 7.64 18.45
C ASP A 214 5.74 7.44 19.41
N ALA A 215 4.74 6.61 19.05
CA ALA A 215 3.60 6.27 19.92
C ALA A 215 3.99 5.46 21.16
N GLN A 216 4.87 4.46 21.02
CA GLN A 216 5.39 3.69 22.16
C GLN A 216 6.14 4.59 23.14
N PHE A 217 7.02 5.45 22.64
CA PHE A 217 7.77 6.37 23.49
C PHE A 217 6.86 7.40 24.17
N TYR A 218 5.85 7.92 23.45
CA TYR A 218 4.84 8.80 24.03
C TYR A 218 4.11 8.13 25.21
N GLY A 219 3.60 6.92 24.99
CA GLY A 219 2.89 6.16 26.03
C GLY A 219 3.76 5.86 27.26
N GLN A 220 5.04 5.55 27.06
CA GLN A 220 5.98 5.33 28.16
C GLN A 220 6.22 6.60 29.00
N ILE A 221 6.36 7.76 28.36
CA ILE A 221 6.53 9.02 29.09
C ILE A 221 5.24 9.41 29.80
N LEU A 222 4.08 9.27 29.15
CA LEU A 222 2.78 9.52 29.79
C LEU A 222 2.60 8.66 31.05
N ALA A 223 2.85 7.35 30.94
CA ALA A 223 2.82 6.44 32.09
C ALA A 223 3.85 6.84 33.17
N GLY A 224 5.03 7.30 32.77
CA GLY A 224 6.06 7.82 33.66
C GLY A 224 5.65 9.12 34.36
N LEU A 225 4.88 9.99 33.71
CA LEU A 225 4.33 11.19 34.34
C LEU A 225 3.24 10.83 35.37
N LEU A 226 2.48 9.75 35.17
CA LEU A 226 1.47 9.30 36.13
C LEU A 226 2.06 8.53 37.33
N ASN A 227 3.01 7.63 37.08
CA ASN A 227 3.50 6.63 38.04
C ASN A 227 4.97 6.79 38.43
N GLY A 228 5.73 7.61 37.69
CA GLY A 228 7.18 7.68 37.76
C GLY A 228 7.83 6.66 36.82
N ALA A 229 8.93 7.07 36.19
CA ALA A 229 9.81 6.21 35.40
C ALA A 229 11.27 6.61 35.64
N PRO A 230 11.94 6.05 36.67
CA PRO A 230 13.31 6.40 37.04
C PRO A 230 14.30 6.18 35.88
N ASP A 231 14.12 5.10 35.12
CA ASP A 231 14.95 4.76 33.96
C ASP A 231 14.87 5.80 32.84
N LEU A 232 13.78 6.57 32.79
CA LEU A 232 13.54 7.66 31.85
C LEU A 232 13.78 9.04 32.48
N ASN A 233 14.25 9.09 33.74
CA ASN A 233 14.35 10.31 34.55
C ASN A 233 13.03 11.10 34.65
N VAL A 234 11.89 10.40 34.58
CA VAL A 234 10.56 11.00 34.73
C VAL A 234 10.09 10.78 36.16
N LYS A 235 9.81 11.87 36.88
CA LYS A 235 9.14 11.78 38.18
C LYS A 235 7.62 11.78 37.99
N ALA A 236 6.92 11.04 38.85
CA ALA A 236 5.46 11.09 38.91
C ALA A 236 5.00 12.52 39.23
N MET A 237 3.92 12.95 38.61
CA MET A 237 3.23 14.18 38.96
C MET A 237 2.64 14.04 40.37
N ASP A 238 2.97 15.00 41.24
CA ASP A 238 2.40 15.14 42.58
C ASP A 238 1.14 16.01 42.58
N ASN A 239 0.98 16.85 41.56
CA ASN A 239 -0.16 17.74 41.40
C ASN A 239 -1.43 16.99 40.94
N ALA A 240 -2.50 17.09 41.74
CA ALA A 240 -3.78 16.44 41.47
C ALA A 240 -4.42 16.90 40.14
N ALA A 241 -4.39 18.19 39.81
CA ALA A 241 -4.95 18.71 38.56
C ALA A 241 -4.15 18.25 37.33
N ALA A 242 -2.82 18.22 37.42
CA ALA A 242 -1.99 17.67 36.34
C ALA A 242 -2.22 16.16 36.16
N ARG A 243 -2.40 15.40 37.25
CA ARG A 243 -2.72 13.97 37.18
C ARG A 243 -4.09 13.71 36.58
N GLU A 244 -5.09 14.52 36.91
CA GLU A 244 -6.42 14.43 36.33
C GLU A 244 -6.36 14.60 34.80
N ILE A 245 -5.68 15.65 34.33
CA ILE A 245 -5.44 15.90 32.90
C ILE A 245 -4.73 14.73 32.21
N LEU A 246 -3.73 14.12 32.87
CA LEU A 246 -2.99 12.98 32.33
C LEU A 246 -3.79 11.66 32.34
N THR A 247 -4.82 11.56 33.19
CA THR A 247 -5.70 10.37 33.28
C THR A 247 -6.82 10.43 32.24
N ASP A 248 -7.18 11.65 31.81
CA ASP A 248 -8.16 11.92 30.76
C ASP A 248 -7.59 11.78 29.34
N ILE A 249 -6.29 11.48 29.21
CA ILE A 249 -5.57 11.19 27.97
C ILE A 249 -5.62 9.69 27.67
#